data_AF-A0A7C4C4E5-F1
#
_entry.id   AF-A0A7C4C4E5-F1
#
_cell.length_a   1.000
_cell.length_b   1.000
_cell.length_c   1.000
_cell.angle_alpha   90.00
_cell.angle_beta   90.00
_cell.angle_gamma   90.00
#
_symmetry.space_group_name_H-M   'P 1'
#
loop_
_entity.id
_entity.type
_entity.pdbx_description
1 polymer ?
#
loop_
_entity_poly.entity_id
_entity_poly.type
_entity_poly.pdbx_seq_one_letter_code
_entity_poly.pdbx_strand_id
1 'polypeptide(L)' 'MNRIEALKIYIRKTLERSKRVIIDYSDVMRMFNCGSSVAYAVLKQAVRDLENEFEVTVNRGFIVFERREDDHKV' A
#
# COMPACT_ATOMS: atom_id res chain seq x y z
N MET A 1 -8.76 -14.25 -8.59
CA MET A 1 -7.93 -13.57 -7.57
C MET A 1 -7.95 -12.06 -7.85
N ASN A 2 -8.38 -11.22 -6.90
CA ASN A 2 -8.48 -9.76 -7.11
C ASN A 2 -7.12 -9.09 -6.84
N ARG A 3 -6.61 -8.30 -7.80
CA ARG A 3 -5.30 -7.61 -7.69
C ARG A 3 -5.24 -6.65 -6.50
N ILE A 4 -6.36 -6.00 -6.17
CA ILE A 4 -6.46 -5.07 -5.04
C ILE A 4 -6.27 -5.82 -3.72
N GLU A 5 -6.98 -6.93 -3.53
CA GLU A 5 -6.84 -7.77 -2.33
C GLU A 5 -5.43 -8.33 -2.17
N ALA A 6 -4.81 -8.78 -3.27
CA ALA A 6 -3.44 -9.25 -3.26
C ALA A 6 -2.45 -8.15 -2.80
N LEU A 7 -2.62 -6.92 -3.30
CA LEU A 7 -1.80 -5.78 -2.89
C LEU A 7 -1.99 -5.43 -1.41
N LYS A 8 -3.25 -5.43 -0.93
CA LYS A 8 -3.54 -5.17 0.49
C LYS A 8 -2.93 -6.22 1.41
N ILE A 9 -3.02 -7.50 1.05
CA ILE A 9 -2.39 -8.59 1.81
C ILE A 9 -0.87 -8.41 1.86
N TYR A 10 -0.25 -8.05 0.73
CA TYR A 10 1.19 -7.77 0.67
C TYR A 10 1.59 -6.60 1.59
N ILE A 11 0.84 -5.50 1.56
CA ILE A 11 1.09 -4.33 2.43
C ILE A 11 0.99 -4.72 3.90
N ARG A 12 -0.10 -5.38 4.31
CA ARG A 12 -0.32 -5.77 5.72
C ARG A 12 0.78 -6.70 6.23
N LYS A 13 1.13 -7.75 5.48
CA LYS A 13 2.19 -8.69 5.86
C LYS A 13 3.57 -8.03 5.96
N THR A 14 3.83 -7.05 5.09
CA THR A 14 5.08 -6.28 5.16
C THR A 14 5.10 -5.42 6.43
N LEU A 15 3.98 -4.77 6.75
CA LEU A 15 3.84 -3.93 7.94
C LEU A 15 3.85 -4.72 9.27
N GLU A 16 3.47 -6.00 9.27
CA GLU A 16 3.65 -6.88 10.43
C GLU A 16 5.14 -7.05 10.80
N ARG A 17 6.03 -7.00 9.79
CA ARG A 17 7.47 -7.23 9.94
C ARG A 17 8.31 -5.95 9.88
N SER A 18 7.71 -4.82 9.50
CA SER A 18 8.41 -3.56 9.24
C SER A 18 7.52 -2.38 9.62
N LYS A 19 8.09 -1.29 10.10
CA LYS A 19 7.30 -0.11 10.50
C LYS A 19 6.62 0.59 9.31
N ARG A 20 7.24 0.49 8.13
CA ARG A 20 6.88 1.21 6.91
C ARG A 20 7.01 0.29 5.69
N VAL A 21 6.15 0.48 4.69
CA VAL A 21 6.32 -0.05 3.33
C VAL A 21 6.20 1.08 2.33
N ILE A 22 7.08 1.08 1.33
CA ILE A 22 7.09 2.03 0.23
C ILE A 22 6.75 1.26 -1.04
N ILE A 23 5.76 1.72 -1.79
CA ILE A 23 5.31 1.09 -3.02
C ILE A 23 5.40 2.09 -4.17
N ASP A 24 6.21 1.77 -5.16
CA ASP A 24 6.28 2.50 -6.43
C ASP A 24 5.16 2.01 -7.38
N TYR A 25 4.66 2.90 -8.25
CA TYR A 25 3.71 2.50 -9.29
C TYR A 25 4.27 1.41 -10.21
N SER A 26 5.57 1.45 -10.49
CA SER A 26 6.27 0.47 -11.31
C SER A 26 6.34 -0.91 -10.65
N ASP A 27 6.38 -0.99 -9.31
CA ASP A 27 6.36 -2.27 -8.59
C ASP A 27 5.01 -2.96 -8.77
N VAL A 28 3.92 -2.21 -8.74
CA VAL A 28 2.56 -2.73 -8.97
C VAL A 28 2.38 -3.18 -10.42
N MET A 29 2.94 -2.41 -11.38
CA MET A 29 2.95 -2.81 -12.79
C MET A 29 3.65 -4.16 -12.99
N ARG A 30 4.84 -4.34 -12.38
CA ARG A 30 5.59 -5.60 -12.45
C ARG A 30 4.89 -6.74 -11.71
N MET A 31 4.42 -6.50 -10.50
CA MET A 31 3.76 -7.50 -9.63
C MET A 31 2.54 -8.12 -10.31
N PHE A 32 1.74 -7.30 -11.00
CA PHE A 32 0.50 -7.77 -11.64
C PHE A 32 0.56 -7.87 -13.16
N ASN A 33 1.76 -7.68 -13.74
CA ASN A 33 1.98 -7.60 -15.19
C ASN A 33 0.92 -6.74 -15.89
N CYS A 34 0.82 -5.47 -15.50
CA CYS A 34 -0.23 -4.57 -15.96
C CYS A 34 0.28 -3.17 -16.35
N GLY A 35 -0.52 -2.47 -17.16
CA GLY A 35 -0.21 -1.10 -17.58
C GLY A 35 -0.40 -0.07 -16.46
N SER A 36 0.14 1.14 -16.67
CA SER A 36 0.15 2.23 -15.69
C SER A 36 -1.26 2.61 -15.19
N SER A 37 -2.26 2.67 -16.08
CA SER A 37 -3.64 3.00 -15.70
C SER A 37 -4.26 1.96 -14.75
N VAL A 38 -3.95 0.68 -14.95
CA VAL A 38 -4.43 -0.40 -14.09
C VAL A 38 -3.71 -0.36 -12.74
N ALA A 39 -2.39 -0.21 -12.75
CA ALA A 39 -1.61 -0.06 -11.53
C ALA A 39 -2.07 1.14 -10.70
N TYR A 40 -2.36 2.27 -11.35
CA TYR A 40 -2.90 3.47 -10.71
C TYR A 40 -4.27 3.20 -10.06
N ALA A 41 -5.19 2.54 -10.76
CA ALA A 41 -6.50 2.20 -10.22
C ALA A 41 -6.39 1.25 -9.01
N VAL A 42 -5.52 0.25 -9.09
CA VAL A 42 -5.26 -0.70 -8.00
C VAL A 42 -4.69 0.00 -6.77
N LEU A 43 -3.67 0.84 -6.96
CA LEU A 43 -3.06 1.63 -5.87
C LEU A 43 -4.05 2.59 -5.24
N LYS A 44 -4.82 3.32 -6.07
CA LYS A 44 -5.82 4.27 -5.58
C LYS A 44 -6.87 3.59 -4.71
N GLN A 45 -7.35 2.41 -5.11
CA GLN A 45 -8.30 1.65 -4.32
C GLN A 45 -7.66 1.09 -3.05
N ALA A 46 -6.43 0.55 -3.12
CA ALA A 46 -5.72 0.03 -1.96
C ALA A 46 -5.44 1.13 -0.92
N VAL A 47 -5.08 2.35 -1.35
CA VAL A 47 -4.93 3.51 -0.45
C VAL A 47 -6.24 3.81 0.26
N ARG A 48 -7.34 3.93 -0.48
CA ARG A 48 -8.66 4.24 0.11
C ARG A 48 -9.12 3.18 1.12
N ASP A 49 -8.83 1.92 0.84
CA ASP A 49 -9.19 0.83 1.75
C ASP A 49 -8.32 0.85 3.02
N LEU A 50 -7.03 1.19 2.89
CA LEU A 50 -6.04 1.08 3.95
C LEU A 50 -5.80 2.38 4.73
N GLU A 51 -6.26 3.55 4.26
CA GLU A 51 -6.08 4.85 4.94
C GLU A 51 -6.75 4.89 6.33
N ASN A 52 -7.76 4.04 6.55
CA ASN A 52 -8.41 3.90 7.85
C ASN A 52 -7.59 3.02 8.81
N GLU A 53 -6.82 2.06 8.29
CA GLU A 53 -6.03 1.10 9.06
C GLU A 53 -4.60 1.61 9.34
N PHE A 54 -4.01 2.36 8.40
CA PHE A 54 -2.61 2.77 8.40
C PHE A 54 -2.47 4.26 8.17
N GLU A 55 -1.31 4.80 8.51
CA GLU A 55 -0.92 6.13 8.03
C GLU A 55 -0.44 6.01 6.58
N VAL A 56 -0.98 6.85 5.69
CA VAL A 56 -0.68 6.76 4.25
C VAL A 56 -0.22 8.11 3.73
N THR A 57 0.99 8.15 3.19
CA THR A 57 1.55 9.33 2.53
C THR A 57 1.67 9.08 1.02
N VAL A 58 0.99 9.90 0.23
CA VAL A 58 1.02 9.83 -1.24
C VAL A 58 2.00 10.87 -1.79
N ASN A 59 3.04 10.42 -2.48
CA ASN A 59 4.01 11.28 -3.17
C ASN A 59 3.91 11.12 -4.69
N ARG A 60 4.54 12.02 -5.45
CA ARG A 60 4.64 11.93 -6.92
C ARG A 60 5.57 10.77 -7.30
N GLY A 61 5.02 9.56 -7.40
CA GLY A 61 5.73 8.36 -7.89
C GLY A 61 5.74 7.16 -6.93
N PHE A 62 5.44 7.36 -5.65
CA PHE A 62 5.36 6.27 -4.69
C PHE A 62 4.36 6.59 -3.57
N ILE A 63 3.91 5.54 -2.89
CA ILE A 63 3.01 5.60 -1.75
C ILE A 63 3.70 4.95 -0.56
N VAL A 64 3.64 5.61 0.57
CA VAL A 64 4.20 5.13 1.83
C VAL A 64 3.05 4.72 2.73
N PHE A 65 3.06 3.50 3.24
CA PHE A 65 2.18 3.05 4.30
C PHE A 65 2.99 2.83 5.56
N GLU A 66 2.48 3.31 6.68
CA GLU A 66 3.11 3.22 7.99
C GLU A 66 2.14 2.71 9.01
N ARG A 67 2.66 1.92 9.96
CA ARG A 67 1.90 1.65 11.17
C ARG A 67 1.80 2.96 11.93
N ARG A 68 0.58 3.33 12.32
CA ARG A 68 0.39 4.34 13.37
C ARG A 68 1.17 3.82 14.57
N GLU A 69 2.23 4.52 14.96
CA GLU A 69 2.87 4.21 16.23
C GLU A 69 1.79 4.46 17.29
N ASP A 70 1.34 3.41 17.97
CA ASP A 70 0.61 3.56 19.22
C ASP A 70 1.55 4.34 20.15
N ASP A 71 1.33 5.65 20.21
CA ASP A 71 1.86 6.53 21.23
C ASP A 71 1.32 6.04 22.58
N HIS A 72 2.07 5.11 23.18
CA HIS A 72 2.28 4.93 24.61
C HIS A 72 1.09 5.18 25.58
N LYS A 73 0.67 4.07 26.21
CA LYS A 73 0.14 3.90 27.59
C LYS A 73 -1.22 4.51 27.97
N VAL A 74 -2.18 3.63 28.22
CA VAL A 74 -3.01 3.72 29.45
C VAL A 74 -2.28 2.98 30.55
#